data_AF-A0AA50DZN2-F1
#
_entry.id   AF-A0AA50DZN2-F1
#
_cell.length_a   1.000
_cell.length_b   1.000
_cell.length_c   1.000
_cell.angle_alpha   90.00
_cell.angle_beta   90.00
_cell.angle_gamma   90.00
#
_symmetry.space_group_name_H-M   'P 1'
#
loop_
_entity.id
_entity.type
_entity.pdbx_description
1 polymer ?
#
loop_
_entity_poly.entity_id
_entity_poly.type
_entity_poly.pdbx_seq_one_letter_code
_entity_poly.pdbx_strand_id
1 'polypeptide(L)'
;MTATLSRAAWASNFSQNAVEFDRTGLELISGQIPAELKGSLYRNGPGRLSRGSEKVGHWFDGDGAILAVHFGEGQAQGLYRYVQTQGYAEEEKAGRYLYGNYGMVDPQGVWHYWKSLLTQTDVLKNASNTSVMALPDRLLTLWEAGHPYALDLENLATLGTEDFGGAFQPGQPFSAHPLRDPVTGEIFSIGVDFQFNLNLYRLDRQGNLLKHRRLKLSRTPFCHSFCMAGRYLVLFLPPSPSINFPCC
;
A
#
# COMPACT_ATOMS: atom_id res chain seq x y z
N MET A 1 13.52 21.22 -37.49
CA MET A 1 12.23 21.25 -36.76
C MET A 1 12.09 19.92 -36.04
N THR A 2 12.42 19.88 -34.75
CA THR A 2 12.26 18.71 -33.90
C THR A 2 10.78 18.51 -33.62
N ALA A 3 10.22 17.37 -34.06
CA ALA A 3 8.85 17.00 -33.77
C ALA A 3 8.70 16.82 -32.25
N THR A 4 7.94 17.71 -31.62
CA THR A 4 7.52 17.56 -30.23
C THR A 4 6.66 16.32 -30.16
N LEU A 5 7.17 15.24 -29.55
CA LEU A 5 6.34 14.08 -29.20
C LEU A 5 5.16 14.59 -28.37
N SER A 6 3.94 14.51 -28.90
CA SER A 6 2.77 14.79 -28.09
C SER A 6 2.77 13.77 -26.95
N ARG A 7 2.76 14.23 -25.70
CA ARG A 7 2.64 13.33 -24.56
C ARG A 7 1.33 12.55 -24.76
N ALA A 8 1.44 11.23 -24.84
CA ALA A 8 0.30 10.36 -25.03
C ALA A 8 -0.76 10.60 -23.92
N ALA A 9 -2.04 10.50 -24.28
CA ALA A 9 -3.18 10.83 -23.39
C ALA A 9 -3.20 10.06 -22.06
N TRP A 10 -2.46 8.95 -21.94
CA TRP A 10 -2.31 8.23 -20.68
C TRP A 10 -1.42 8.97 -19.67
N ALA A 11 -0.40 9.69 -20.16
CA ALA A 11 0.59 10.36 -19.32
C ALA A 11 0.03 11.59 -18.61
N SER A 12 -1.01 12.22 -19.17
CA SER A 12 -1.72 13.33 -18.50
C SER A 12 -2.41 12.89 -17.21
N ASN A 13 -2.80 11.61 -17.09
CA ASN A 13 -3.41 11.08 -15.87
C ASN A 13 -2.45 11.08 -14.67
N PHE A 14 -1.14 11.19 -14.92
CA PHE A 14 -0.10 11.30 -13.88
C PHE A 14 0.41 12.73 -13.68
N SER A 15 -0.22 13.71 -14.34
CA SER A 15 0.27 15.09 -14.31
C SER A 15 -0.30 15.91 -13.15
N GLN A 16 -1.39 15.45 -12.55
CA GLN A 16 -2.10 16.13 -11.47
C GLN A 16 -2.22 15.19 -10.28
N ASN A 17 -2.12 15.77 -9.09
CA ASN A 17 -2.45 15.06 -7.87
C ASN A 17 -3.96 14.83 -7.82
N ALA A 18 -4.35 13.70 -7.25
CA ALA A 18 -5.75 13.39 -7.02
C ALA A 18 -6.36 14.38 -6.02
N VAL A 19 -7.64 14.67 -6.21
CA VAL A 19 -8.40 15.63 -5.41
C VAL A 19 -9.36 14.85 -4.53
N GLU A 20 -9.29 15.08 -3.22
CA GLU A 20 -10.25 14.52 -2.27
C GLU A 20 -11.65 15.10 -2.50
N PHE A 21 -12.67 14.28 -2.29
CA PHE A 21 -14.06 14.75 -2.32
C PHE A 21 -14.87 14.01 -1.27
N ASP A 22 -15.76 14.74 -0.62
CA ASP A 22 -16.69 14.22 0.38
C ASP A 22 -17.68 13.23 -0.25
N ARG A 23 -18.38 12.49 0.61
CA ARG A 23 -19.40 11.55 0.17
C ARG A 23 -20.41 12.24 -0.74
N THR A 24 -20.41 11.82 -2.01
CA THR A 24 -21.20 12.44 -3.08
C THR A 24 -21.95 11.36 -3.85
N GLY A 25 -23.21 11.63 -4.22
CA GLY A 25 -23.98 10.76 -5.11
C GLY A 25 -23.34 10.69 -6.50
N LEU A 26 -23.12 9.49 -7.02
CA LEU A 26 -22.55 9.29 -8.34
C LEU A 26 -23.65 9.28 -9.41
N GLU A 27 -23.44 10.00 -10.50
CA GLU A 27 -24.35 10.02 -11.63
C GLU A 27 -24.21 8.75 -12.48
N LEU A 28 -25.33 8.11 -12.79
CA LEU A 28 -25.37 6.97 -13.69
C LEU A 28 -25.38 7.44 -15.15
N ILE A 29 -24.25 7.27 -15.84
CA ILE A 29 -24.12 7.69 -17.24
C ILE A 29 -24.85 6.74 -18.21
N SER A 30 -24.92 5.44 -17.90
CA SER A 30 -25.60 4.45 -18.74
C SER A 30 -25.96 3.19 -17.96
N GLY A 31 -27.00 2.47 -18.41
CA GLY A 31 -27.43 1.19 -17.83
C GLY A 31 -28.28 1.35 -16.56
N GLN A 32 -28.14 0.40 -15.63
CA GLN A 32 -28.82 0.38 -14.35
C GLN A 32 -27.93 -0.31 -13.31
N ILE A 33 -27.87 0.24 -12.09
CA ILE A 33 -27.24 -0.45 -10.95
C ILE A 33 -28.24 -1.50 -10.42
N PRO A 34 -27.86 -2.80 -10.36
CA PRO A 34 -28.74 -3.84 -9.82
C PRO A 34 -29.16 -3.52 -8.38
N ALA A 35 -30.44 -3.67 -8.05
CA ALA A 35 -30.95 -3.39 -6.70
C ALA A 35 -30.37 -4.36 -5.65
N GLU A 36 -29.92 -5.53 -6.10
CA GLU A 36 -29.30 -6.57 -5.31
C GLU A 36 -27.83 -6.27 -5.01
N LEU A 37 -27.17 -5.37 -5.75
CA LEU A 37 -25.80 -4.97 -5.50
C LEU A 37 -25.75 -4.07 -4.27
N LYS A 38 -25.32 -4.66 -3.14
CA LYS A 38 -25.18 -3.98 -1.87
C LYS A 38 -23.79 -4.21 -1.31
N GLY A 39 -23.11 -3.13 -0.95
CA GLY A 39 -21.76 -3.19 -0.38
C GLY A 39 -20.86 -2.10 -0.92
N SER A 40 -19.56 -2.26 -0.70
CA SER A 40 -18.57 -1.22 -1.00
C SER A 40 -17.46 -1.78 -1.88
N LEU A 41 -17.07 -1.01 -2.90
CA LEU A 41 -15.82 -1.20 -3.62
C LEU A 41 -14.79 -0.22 -3.05
N TYR A 42 -13.69 -0.74 -2.54
CA TYR A 42 -12.54 0.06 -2.11
C TYR A 42 -11.39 -0.14 -3.08
N ARG A 43 -10.73 0.95 -3.49
CA ARG A 43 -9.58 0.90 -4.39
C ARG A 43 -8.49 1.84 -3.91
N ASN A 44 -7.28 1.29 -3.75
CA ASN A 44 -6.07 2.06 -3.44
C ASN A 44 -5.31 2.43 -4.71
N GLY A 45 -4.45 3.43 -4.60
CA GLY A 45 -3.46 3.78 -5.60
C GLY A 45 -2.66 5.02 -5.18
N PRO A 46 -1.60 5.35 -5.93
CA PRO A 46 -0.85 6.57 -5.72
C PRO A 46 -1.67 7.78 -6.17
N GLY A 47 -2.11 8.60 -5.22
CA GLY A 47 -2.89 9.82 -5.46
C GLY A 47 -2.02 11.06 -5.63
N ARG A 48 -0.89 11.16 -4.92
CA ARG A 48 -0.02 12.34 -4.94
C ARG A 48 1.32 12.05 -5.57
N LEU A 49 1.59 12.67 -6.71
CA LEU A 49 2.76 12.44 -7.56
C LEU A 49 3.68 13.66 -7.66
N SER A 50 3.26 14.81 -7.11
CA SER A 50 4.07 16.01 -7.01
C SER A 50 3.84 16.80 -5.72
N ARG A 51 4.85 17.55 -5.29
CA ARG A 51 4.81 18.53 -4.19
C ARG A 51 5.53 19.80 -4.66
N GLY A 52 4.75 20.86 -4.92
CA GLY A 52 5.28 22.06 -5.57
C GLY A 52 5.80 21.75 -6.98
N SER A 53 7.05 22.10 -7.26
CA SER A 53 7.74 21.78 -8.53
C SER A 53 8.38 20.39 -8.55
N GLU A 54 8.50 19.73 -7.40
CA GLU A 54 9.11 18.41 -7.28
C GLU A 54 8.11 17.32 -7.68
N LYS A 55 8.61 16.27 -8.33
CA LYS A 55 7.84 15.09 -8.74
C LYS A 55 8.47 13.84 -8.13
N VAL A 56 7.64 12.83 -7.90
CA VAL A 56 8.15 11.49 -7.62
C VAL A 56 9.00 10.97 -8.78
N GLY A 57 10.01 10.17 -8.47
CA GLY A 57 10.87 9.53 -9.45
C GLY A 57 10.19 8.36 -10.15
N HIS A 58 9.26 7.70 -9.46
CA HIS A 58 8.35 6.71 -10.05
C HIS A 58 6.94 6.83 -9.46
N TRP A 59 5.91 6.45 -10.21
CA TRP A 59 4.51 6.55 -9.74
C TRP A 59 4.22 5.71 -8.48
N PHE A 60 5.07 4.74 -8.15
CA PHE A 60 4.95 3.86 -6.98
C PHE A 60 5.35 4.57 -5.69
N ASP A 61 6.05 5.70 -5.80
CA ASP A 61 6.45 6.51 -4.64
C ASP A 61 5.32 7.43 -4.16
N GLY A 62 4.24 7.54 -4.95
CA GLY A 62 3.14 8.45 -4.68
C GLY A 62 2.35 8.05 -3.43
N ASP A 63 1.88 9.05 -2.69
CA ASP A 63 1.13 8.81 -1.45
C ASP A 63 -0.22 8.13 -1.74
N GLY A 64 -0.58 7.15 -0.91
CA GLY A 64 -1.77 6.33 -1.06
C GLY A 64 -3.05 7.13 -0.88
N ALA A 65 -4.02 6.88 -1.76
CA ALA A 65 -5.34 7.48 -1.68
C ALA A 65 -6.42 6.47 -2.09
N ILE A 66 -7.51 6.47 -1.33
CA ILE A 66 -8.55 5.45 -1.38
C ILE A 66 -9.80 6.04 -2.01
N LEU A 67 -10.27 5.40 -3.08
CA LEU A 67 -11.63 5.54 -3.58
C LEU A 67 -12.51 4.49 -2.91
N ALA A 68 -13.59 4.95 -2.28
CA ALA A 68 -14.69 4.08 -1.87
C ALA A 68 -15.93 4.40 -2.70
N VAL A 69 -16.60 3.36 -3.19
CA VAL A 69 -17.90 3.43 -3.85
C VAL A 69 -18.88 2.52 -3.11
N HIS A 70 -19.88 3.12 -2.48
CA HIS A 70 -20.93 2.43 -1.74
C HIS A 70 -22.15 2.23 -2.63
N PHE A 71 -22.61 1.00 -2.76
CA PHE A 71 -23.78 0.61 -3.54
C PHE A 71 -24.93 0.23 -2.61
N GLY A 72 -26.13 0.71 -2.93
CA GLY A 72 -27.37 0.35 -2.24
C GLY A 72 -28.58 0.93 -2.95
N GLU A 73 -29.68 0.18 -2.97
CA GLU A 73 -30.99 0.64 -3.47
C GLU A 73 -30.95 1.17 -4.92
N GLY A 74 -30.09 0.58 -5.78
CA GLY A 74 -29.92 1.01 -7.16
C GLY A 74 -29.15 2.33 -7.33
N GLN A 75 -28.49 2.81 -6.27
CA GLN A 75 -27.70 4.04 -6.25
C GLN A 75 -26.25 3.74 -5.87
N ALA A 76 -25.37 4.72 -6.15
CA ALA A 76 -23.98 4.69 -5.72
C ALA A 76 -23.55 6.03 -5.12
N GLN A 77 -22.75 5.98 -4.06
CA GLN A 77 -22.10 7.14 -3.46
C GLN A 77 -20.59 6.92 -3.44
N GLY A 78 -19.83 7.93 -3.82
CA GLY A 78 -18.37 7.90 -3.83
C GLY A 78 -17.77 8.83 -2.78
N LEU A 79 -16.60 8.48 -2.26
CA LEU A 79 -15.71 9.39 -1.53
C LEU A 79 -14.25 9.04 -1.81
N TYR A 80 -13.38 10.03 -1.70
CA TYR A 80 -11.95 9.86 -1.95
C TYR A 80 -11.11 10.54 -0.88
N ARG A 81 -10.17 9.79 -0.28
CA ARG A 81 -9.30 10.27 0.81
C ARG A 81 -7.86 9.81 0.66
N TYR A 82 -6.92 10.69 0.97
CA TYR A 82 -5.53 10.33 1.21
C TYR A 82 -5.41 9.56 2.52
N VAL A 83 -4.61 8.51 2.52
CA VAL A 83 -4.19 7.86 3.76
C VAL A 83 -3.27 8.81 4.50
N GLN A 84 -3.63 9.18 5.73
CA GLN A 84 -2.86 10.10 6.56
C GLN A 84 -1.67 9.35 7.20
N THR A 85 -0.76 8.86 6.36
CA THR A 85 0.49 8.27 6.84
C THR A 85 1.35 9.34 7.49
N GLN A 86 2.28 8.92 8.37
CA GLN A 86 3.20 9.86 9.02
C GLN A 86 4.01 10.65 7.97
N GLY A 87 4.58 9.95 6.99
CA GLY A 87 5.36 10.57 5.93
C GLY A 87 4.53 11.51 5.05
N TYR A 88 3.26 11.19 4.77
CA TYR A 88 2.36 12.10 4.06
C TYR A 88 2.15 13.41 4.85
N ALA A 89 1.84 13.31 6.14
CA ALA A 89 1.57 14.47 6.98
C ALA A 89 2.81 15.39 7.16
N GLU A 90 4.00 14.79 7.30
CA GLU A 90 5.26 15.54 7.42
C GLU A 90 5.64 16.23 6.12
N GLU A 91 5.52 15.55 4.97
CA GLU A 91 5.78 16.15 3.66
C GLU A 91 4.71 17.17 3.25
N GLU A 92 3.47 17.03 3.74
CA GLU A 92 2.43 18.05 3.57
C GLU A 92 2.78 19.33 4.29
N LYS A 93 3.17 19.20 5.56
CA LYS A 93 3.60 20.32 6.40
C LYS A 93 4.86 21.01 5.84
N ALA A 94 5.78 20.23 5.29
CA ALA A 94 7.02 20.76 4.73
C ALA A 94 6.87 21.33 3.30
N GLY A 95 5.82 20.93 2.57
CA GLY A 95 5.59 21.35 1.18
C GLY A 95 6.58 20.78 0.15
N ARG A 96 7.38 19.78 0.53
CA ARG A 96 8.44 19.14 -0.29
C ARG A 96 8.63 17.68 0.12
N TYR A 97 9.33 16.89 -0.69
CA TYR A 97 9.67 15.51 -0.31
C TYR A 97 10.74 15.50 0.78
N LEU A 98 10.57 14.60 1.75
CA LEU A 98 11.47 14.38 2.89
C LEU A 98 12.07 12.98 2.87
N TYR A 99 11.44 12.04 2.16
CA TYR A 99 11.80 10.64 2.20
C TYR A 99 12.14 10.08 0.81
N GLY A 100 13.09 9.15 0.79
CA GLY A 100 13.32 8.28 -0.38
C GLY A 100 12.28 7.16 -0.46
N ASN A 101 12.15 6.59 -1.66
CA ASN A 101 11.33 5.40 -1.92
C ASN A 101 11.83 4.68 -3.19
N TYR A 102 11.03 3.78 -3.78
CA TYR A 102 11.39 2.97 -4.96
C TYR A 102 12.10 3.75 -6.08
N GLY A 103 11.55 4.89 -6.51
CA GLY A 103 12.12 5.72 -7.59
C GLY A 103 12.82 6.98 -7.10
N MET A 104 12.84 7.25 -5.80
CA MET A 104 13.33 8.50 -5.22
C MET A 104 14.54 8.25 -4.32
N VAL A 105 15.65 8.91 -4.64
CA VAL A 105 16.78 9.02 -3.72
C VAL A 105 16.36 9.92 -2.55
N ASP A 106 16.86 9.62 -1.35
CA ASP A 106 16.61 10.42 -0.15
C ASP A 106 16.88 11.92 -0.41
N PRO A 107 15.84 12.77 -0.38
CA PRO A 107 15.98 14.21 -0.64
C PRO A 107 16.85 14.94 0.38
N GLN A 108 17.06 14.35 1.57
CA GLN A 108 17.88 14.92 2.64
C GLN A 108 19.38 14.65 2.42
N GLY A 109 19.73 13.89 1.38
CA GLY A 109 21.09 13.65 0.94
C GLY A 109 21.69 12.36 1.48
N VAL A 110 22.84 12.00 0.90
CA VAL A 110 23.48 10.68 1.11
C VAL A 110 23.81 10.38 2.58
N TRP A 111 24.17 11.39 3.37
CA TRP A 111 24.48 11.21 4.78
C TRP A 111 23.26 10.83 5.63
N HIS A 112 22.10 11.43 5.33
CA HIS A 112 20.85 11.07 5.99
C HIS A 112 20.47 9.63 5.62
N TYR A 113 20.53 9.29 4.33
CA TYR A 113 20.30 7.94 3.85
C TYR A 113 21.18 6.89 4.53
N TRP A 114 22.49 7.13 4.61
CA TRP A 114 23.42 6.22 5.30
C TRP A 114 23.10 6.10 6.79
N LYS A 115 22.74 7.20 7.46
CA LYS A 115 22.34 7.18 8.86
C LYS A 115 21.07 6.34 9.05
N SER A 116 20.03 6.57 8.24
CA SER A 116 18.77 5.83 8.27
C SER A 116 18.99 4.32 8.04
N LEU A 117 19.85 3.95 7.09
CA LEU A 117 20.23 2.55 6.88
C LEU A 117 20.91 1.93 8.10
N LEU A 118 21.85 2.65 8.71
CA LEU A 118 22.58 2.16 9.89
C LEU A 118 21.67 2.04 11.12
N THR A 119 20.71 2.97 11.29
CA THR A 119 19.78 2.97 12.42
C THR A 119 18.53 2.13 12.17
N GLN A 120 18.30 1.67 10.93
CA GLN A 120 17.07 0.99 10.49
C GLN A 120 15.80 1.80 10.80
N THR A 121 15.92 3.12 10.85
CA THR A 121 14.81 4.06 11.06
C THR A 121 14.63 4.88 9.80
N ASP A 122 13.39 5.12 9.39
CA ASP A 122 13.06 6.08 8.33
C ASP A 122 13.73 5.83 6.96
N VAL A 123 14.11 4.58 6.67
CA VAL A 123 14.80 4.21 5.42
C VAL A 123 13.88 4.37 4.21
N LEU A 124 12.60 4.05 4.36
CA LEU A 124 11.59 4.15 3.31
C LEU A 124 10.29 4.70 3.90
N LYS A 125 9.68 5.64 3.17
CA LYS A 125 8.33 6.11 3.49
C LYS A 125 7.31 5.00 3.20
N ASN A 126 6.53 4.63 4.22
CA ASN A 126 5.32 3.84 4.00
C ASN A 126 4.28 4.71 3.27
N ALA A 127 4.13 4.49 1.97
CA ALA A 127 3.20 5.23 1.12
C ALA A 127 1.75 4.72 1.24
N SER A 128 1.53 3.53 1.83
CA SER A 128 0.22 2.89 1.98
C SER A 128 -0.65 2.87 0.71
N ASN A 129 -0.05 2.58 -0.45
CA ASN A 129 -0.63 2.91 -1.76
C ASN A 129 -0.92 1.71 -2.68
N THR A 130 -0.67 0.47 -2.24
CA THR A 130 -0.64 -0.69 -3.16
C THR A 130 -2.00 -1.35 -3.28
N SER A 131 -2.66 -1.65 -2.17
CA SER A 131 -3.95 -2.33 -2.16
C SER A 131 -4.72 -2.06 -0.86
N VAL A 132 -5.90 -2.69 -0.74
CA VAL A 132 -6.72 -2.67 0.46
C VAL A 132 -7.27 -4.05 0.81
N MET A 133 -7.59 -4.24 2.09
CA MET A 133 -8.33 -5.40 2.60
C MET A 133 -9.39 -4.93 3.59
N ALA A 134 -10.67 -5.22 3.29
CA ALA A 134 -11.76 -4.91 4.20
C ALA A 134 -11.91 -6.00 5.27
N LEU A 135 -11.85 -5.59 6.54
CA LEU A 135 -12.24 -6.38 7.71
C LEU A 135 -13.65 -5.97 8.16
N PRO A 136 -14.30 -6.72 9.07
CA PRO A 136 -15.67 -6.40 9.49
C PRO A 136 -15.87 -5.00 10.09
N ASP A 137 -14.83 -4.42 10.67
CA ASP A 137 -14.87 -3.17 11.44
C ASP A 137 -13.98 -2.05 10.88
N ARG A 138 -13.07 -2.35 9.96
CA ARG A 138 -12.10 -1.39 9.41
C ARG A 138 -11.59 -1.79 8.03
N LEU A 139 -11.09 -0.81 7.29
CA LEU A 139 -10.38 -1.00 6.04
C LEU A 139 -8.87 -0.97 6.31
N LEU A 140 -8.13 -2.00 5.92
CA LEU A 140 -6.68 -1.97 5.92
C LEU A 140 -6.16 -1.50 4.56
N THR A 141 -5.27 -0.52 4.56
CA THR A 141 -4.50 -0.09 3.40
C THR A 141 -3.10 -0.70 3.49
N LEU A 142 -2.62 -1.26 2.38
CA LEU A 142 -1.47 -2.16 2.39
C LEU A 142 -0.34 -1.64 1.49
N TRP A 143 0.89 -1.81 1.97
CA TRP A 143 2.14 -1.54 1.26
C TRP A 143 3.20 -2.54 1.72
N GLU A 144 3.94 -3.11 0.77
CA GLU A 144 4.66 -4.38 0.95
C GLU A 144 5.81 -4.38 1.97
N ALA A 145 6.35 -3.20 2.31
CA ALA A 145 7.52 -3.06 3.18
C ALA A 145 7.20 -2.43 4.54
N GLY A 146 5.92 -2.37 4.94
CA GLY A 146 5.52 -1.72 6.19
C GLY A 146 4.26 -2.29 6.82
N HIS A 147 3.87 -1.66 7.93
CA HIS A 147 2.62 -1.95 8.61
C HIS A 147 1.43 -1.50 7.76
N PRO A 148 0.30 -2.22 7.78
CA PRO A 148 -0.95 -1.68 7.27
C PRO A 148 -1.37 -0.41 8.02
N TYR A 149 -2.15 0.45 7.35
CA TYR A 149 -2.90 1.51 8.03
C TYR A 149 -4.38 1.15 8.08
N ALA A 150 -5.00 1.28 9.25
CA ALA A 150 -6.42 1.09 9.45
C ALA A 150 -7.18 2.39 9.17
N LEU A 151 -8.28 2.28 8.42
CA LEU A 151 -9.19 3.36 8.07
C LEU A 151 -10.62 2.98 8.47
N ASP A 152 -11.43 3.99 8.77
CA ASP A 152 -12.87 3.86 8.90
C ASP A 152 -13.53 3.43 7.58
N LEU A 153 -14.49 2.51 7.64
CA LEU A 153 -15.13 1.92 6.46
C LEU A 153 -16.06 2.90 5.71
N GLU A 154 -16.62 3.88 6.41
CA GLU A 154 -17.66 4.77 5.89
C GLU A 154 -17.11 6.10 5.40
N ASN A 155 -16.16 6.67 6.14
CA ASN A 155 -15.61 8.01 5.88
C ASN A 155 -14.11 8.01 5.49
N LEU A 156 -13.45 6.85 5.52
CA LEU A 156 -12.02 6.67 5.18
C LEU A 156 -11.05 7.47 6.06
N ALA A 157 -11.48 7.94 7.23
CA ALA A 157 -10.59 8.56 8.20
C ALA A 157 -9.52 7.55 8.63
N THR A 158 -8.25 7.98 8.62
CA THR A 158 -7.13 7.14 9.04
C THR A 158 -7.13 7.03 10.56
N LEU A 159 -7.25 5.80 11.06
CA LEU A 159 -7.28 5.47 12.49
C LEU A 159 -5.86 5.29 13.05
N GLY A 160 -4.90 4.90 12.21
CA GLY A 160 -3.50 4.73 12.57
C GLY A 160 -2.88 3.50 11.91
N THR A 161 -1.66 3.16 12.33
CA THR A 161 -1.01 1.90 11.94
C THR A 161 -1.68 0.71 12.63
N GLU A 162 -1.86 -0.38 11.90
CA GLU A 162 -2.37 -1.65 12.43
C GLU A 162 -1.21 -2.54 12.89
N ASP A 163 -1.23 -2.94 14.15
CA ASP A 163 -0.24 -3.82 14.76
C ASP A 163 -0.78 -5.21 15.18
N PHE A 164 -2.05 -5.48 14.87
CA PHE A 164 -2.79 -6.69 15.17
C PHE A 164 -2.81 -7.05 16.66
N GLY A 165 -3.04 -6.04 17.51
CA GLY A 165 -3.11 -6.19 18.97
C GLY A 165 -1.73 -6.24 19.62
N GLY A 166 -0.79 -5.44 19.10
CA GLY A 166 0.60 -5.38 19.56
C GLY A 166 1.47 -6.55 19.10
N ALA A 167 0.99 -7.37 18.16
CA ALA A 167 1.71 -8.54 17.68
C ALA A 167 2.83 -8.19 16.67
N PHE A 168 2.73 -7.03 16.01
CA PHE A 168 3.72 -6.57 15.06
C PHE A 168 4.81 -5.74 15.75
N GLN A 169 6.06 -6.12 15.50
CA GLN A 169 7.20 -5.26 15.84
C GLN A 169 7.25 -4.07 14.88
N PRO A 170 7.76 -2.89 15.30
CA PRO A 170 7.96 -1.76 14.39
C PRO A 170 8.71 -2.17 13.11
N GLY A 171 8.20 -1.74 11.96
CA GLY A 171 8.81 -2.03 10.65
C GLY A 171 8.58 -3.46 10.13
N GLN A 172 7.79 -4.28 10.81
CA GLN A 172 7.44 -5.63 10.37
C GLN A 172 6.57 -5.61 9.10
N PRO A 173 7.02 -6.21 7.98
CA PRO A 173 6.33 -6.11 6.70
C PRO A 173 5.07 -6.96 6.65
N PHE A 174 4.08 -6.48 5.90
CA PHE A 174 2.86 -7.20 5.55
C PHE A 174 2.56 -7.06 4.06
N SER A 175 2.25 -8.17 3.40
CA SER A 175 2.02 -8.20 1.97
C SER A 175 0.80 -7.36 1.60
N ALA A 176 0.91 -6.66 0.46
CA ALA A 176 -0.22 -6.03 -0.19
C ALA A 176 -1.17 -7.03 -0.87
N HIS A 177 -0.88 -8.33 -0.84
CA HIS A 177 -1.70 -9.36 -1.49
C HIS A 177 -2.11 -10.46 -0.50
N PRO A 178 -2.79 -10.14 0.62
CA PRO A 178 -3.28 -11.15 1.52
C PRO A 178 -4.34 -12.02 0.82
N LEU A 179 -4.38 -13.30 1.17
CA LEU A 179 -5.34 -14.25 0.63
C LEU A 179 -6.33 -14.63 1.71
N ARG A 180 -7.62 -14.63 1.36
CA ARG A 180 -8.69 -15.08 2.25
C ARG A 180 -9.18 -16.46 1.81
N ASP A 181 -9.18 -17.41 2.73
CA ASP A 181 -9.77 -18.72 2.50
C ASP A 181 -11.30 -18.58 2.36
N PRO A 182 -11.90 -18.97 1.23
CA PRO A 182 -13.33 -18.83 1.02
C PRO A 182 -14.19 -19.72 1.93
N VAL A 183 -13.62 -20.79 2.51
CA VAL A 183 -14.35 -21.73 3.39
C VAL A 183 -14.31 -21.26 4.83
N THR A 184 -13.12 -20.99 5.36
CA THR A 184 -12.94 -20.62 6.78
C THR A 184 -13.05 -19.12 7.03
N GLY A 185 -12.82 -18.31 6.00
CA GLY A 185 -12.70 -16.86 6.13
C GLY A 185 -11.39 -16.39 6.75
N GLU A 186 -10.47 -17.31 7.10
CA GLU A 186 -9.14 -16.98 7.60
C GLU A 186 -8.32 -16.26 6.54
N ILE A 187 -7.39 -15.43 6.99
CA ILE A 187 -6.59 -14.58 6.15
C ILE A 187 -5.13 -15.01 6.28
N PHE A 188 -4.46 -15.20 5.16
CA PHE A 188 -3.05 -15.50 5.09
C PHE A 188 -2.31 -14.31 4.47
N SER A 189 -1.15 -14.00 5.01
CA SER A 189 -0.27 -12.96 4.46
C SER A 189 1.19 -13.35 4.67
N ILE A 190 2.07 -12.66 3.96
CA ILE A 190 3.51 -12.84 4.03
C ILE A 190 4.21 -11.49 4.20
N GLY A 191 5.50 -11.48 4.51
CA GLY A 191 6.33 -10.28 4.43
C GLY A 191 7.81 -10.65 4.51
N VAL A 192 8.66 -10.00 3.72
CA VAL A 192 10.11 -10.22 3.76
C VAL A 192 10.76 -8.99 4.37
N ASP A 193 11.39 -9.15 5.53
CA ASP A 193 12.07 -8.04 6.21
C ASP A 193 13.48 -7.80 5.66
N PHE A 194 14.09 -6.67 6.04
CA PHE A 194 15.45 -6.29 5.63
C PHE A 194 16.53 -7.26 6.12
N GLN A 195 16.20 -8.13 7.07
CA GLN A 195 17.08 -9.17 7.57
C GLN A 195 16.84 -10.50 6.85
N PHE A 196 16.09 -10.51 5.75
CA PHE A 196 15.81 -11.67 4.92
C PHE A 196 15.06 -12.78 5.65
N ASN A 197 14.21 -12.41 6.62
CA ASN A 197 13.25 -13.36 7.15
C ASN A 197 11.92 -13.26 6.39
N LEU A 198 11.43 -14.42 5.96
CA LEU A 198 10.06 -14.59 5.53
C LEU A 198 9.17 -14.71 6.75
N ASN A 199 8.30 -13.73 6.94
CA ASN A 199 7.24 -13.72 7.93
C ASN A 199 5.98 -14.27 7.28
N LEU A 200 5.36 -15.27 7.91
CA LEU A 200 4.10 -15.88 7.51
C LEU A 200 3.06 -15.58 8.58
N TYR A 201 1.93 -15.03 8.16
CA TYR A 201 0.83 -14.63 9.03
C TYR A 201 -0.42 -15.44 8.70
N ARG A 202 -1.12 -15.87 9.74
CA ARG A 202 -2.46 -16.40 9.68
C ARG A 202 -3.32 -15.62 10.65
N LEU A 203 -4.37 -15.01 10.15
CA LEU A 203 -5.34 -14.24 10.92
C LEU A 203 -6.70 -14.91 10.82
N ASP A 204 -7.56 -14.69 11.81
CA ASP A 204 -8.97 -15.07 11.71
C ASP A 204 -9.72 -14.13 10.76
N ARG A 205 -11.03 -14.37 10.63
CA ARG A 205 -11.92 -13.59 9.76
C ARG A 205 -12.08 -12.13 10.19
N GLN A 206 -11.82 -11.83 11.46
CA GLN A 206 -11.90 -10.51 12.07
C GLN A 206 -10.57 -9.76 11.97
N GLY A 207 -9.51 -10.43 11.50
CA GLY A 207 -8.17 -9.87 11.40
C GLY A 207 -7.37 -10.01 12.69
N ASN A 208 -7.73 -10.88 13.63
CA ASN A 208 -6.88 -11.15 14.79
C ASN A 208 -5.78 -12.15 14.40
N LEU A 209 -4.54 -11.91 14.83
CA LEU A 209 -3.44 -12.80 14.52
C LEU A 209 -3.57 -14.14 15.27
N LEU A 210 -3.72 -15.23 14.53
CA LEU A 210 -3.76 -16.60 15.07
C LEU A 210 -2.38 -17.24 15.12
N LYS A 211 -1.54 -16.98 14.11
CA LYS A 211 -0.21 -17.58 14.01
C LYS A 211 0.74 -16.69 13.22
N HIS A 212 1.95 -16.56 13.76
CA HIS A 212 3.09 -15.99 13.07
C HIS A 212 4.24 -17.02 13.04
N ARG A 213 4.89 -17.15 11.90
CA ARG A 213 6.10 -17.95 11.71
C ARG A 213 7.12 -17.12 10.95
N ARG A 214 8.36 -17.17 11.42
CA ARG A 214 9.50 -16.50 10.80
C ARG A 214 10.47 -17.55 10.28
N LEU A 215 10.86 -17.47 9.02
CA LEU A 215 11.78 -18.38 8.35
C LEU A 215 12.93 -17.57 7.76
N LYS A 216 14.17 -17.90 8.13
CA LYS A 216 15.35 -17.25 7.55
C LYS A 216 15.55 -17.73 6.12
N LEU A 217 15.64 -16.80 5.17
CA LEU A 217 15.96 -17.10 3.79
C LEU A 217 17.48 -17.02 3.57
N SER A 218 18.00 -17.86 2.68
CA SER A 218 19.43 -17.87 2.30
C SER A 218 19.79 -16.75 1.31
N ARG A 219 18.79 -16.11 0.71
CA ARG A 219 18.91 -15.03 -0.28
C ARG A 219 17.81 -14.00 -0.07
N THR A 220 17.86 -12.92 -0.85
CA THR A 220 16.94 -11.77 -0.79
C THR A 220 15.90 -11.83 -1.91
N PRO A 221 14.93 -12.75 -1.91
CA PRO A 221 13.91 -12.72 -2.94
C PRO A 221 12.94 -11.58 -2.66
N PHE A 222 12.66 -10.79 -3.69
CA PHE A 222 11.49 -9.94 -3.70
C PHE A 222 10.27 -10.85 -3.93
N CYS A 223 9.49 -11.10 -2.87
CA CYS A 223 8.28 -11.92 -2.94
C CYS A 223 7.05 -11.02 -2.89
N HIS A 224 6.64 -10.50 -4.05
CA HIS A 224 5.53 -9.55 -4.14
C HIS A 224 4.19 -10.19 -3.76
N SER A 225 3.94 -11.41 -4.23
CA SER A 225 2.68 -12.13 -4.03
C SER A 225 2.90 -13.64 -3.93
N PHE A 226 1.85 -14.37 -3.54
CA PHE A 226 1.82 -15.80 -3.33
C PHE A 226 0.42 -16.34 -3.68
N CYS A 227 0.26 -17.65 -3.78
CA CYS A 227 -1.05 -18.27 -3.98
C CYS A 227 -1.32 -19.34 -2.92
N MET A 228 -2.60 -19.70 -2.79
CA MET A 228 -3.05 -20.78 -1.92
C MET A 228 -3.48 -21.97 -2.77
N ALA A 229 -2.98 -23.15 -2.45
CA ALA A 229 -3.29 -24.41 -3.13
C ALA A 229 -3.68 -25.47 -2.09
N GLY A 230 -4.98 -25.55 -1.78
CA GLY A 230 -5.48 -26.37 -0.68
C GLY A 230 -4.85 -25.94 0.65
N ARG A 231 -4.05 -26.82 1.25
CA ARG A 231 -3.38 -26.56 2.54
C ARG A 231 -2.02 -25.85 2.43
N TYR A 232 -1.59 -25.52 1.22
CA TYR A 232 -0.26 -24.96 0.96
C TYR A 232 -0.34 -23.49 0.59
N LEU A 233 0.61 -22.71 1.12
CA LEU A 233 0.96 -21.41 0.57
C LEU A 233 2.15 -21.61 -0.37
N VAL A 234 2.02 -21.16 -1.61
CA VAL A 234 3.03 -21.31 -2.66
C VAL A 234 3.61 -19.93 -2.96
N LEU A 235 4.92 -19.77 -2.74
CA LEU A 235 5.64 -18.52 -2.93
C LEU A 235 6.48 -18.60 -4.21
N PHE A 236 6.40 -17.57 -5.05
CA PHE A 236 7.18 -17.45 -6.27
C PHE A 236 8.34 -16.49 -6.02
N LEU A 237 9.54 -17.05 -5.86
CA LEU A 237 10.73 -16.29 -5.56
C LEU A 237 11.53 -16.11 -6.86
N PRO A 238 11.43 -14.95 -7.54
CA PRO A 238 12.20 -14.71 -8.74
C PRO A 238 13.70 -14.73 -8.40
N PRO A 239 14.56 -15.12 -9.37
CA PRO A 239 16.00 -15.00 -9.19
C PRO A 239 16.34 -13.50 -9.09
N SER A 240 16.51 -13.02 -7.87
CA SER A 240 17.13 -11.71 -7.65
C SER A 240 18.64 -11.90 -7.77
N PRO A 241 19.35 -11.14 -8.62
CA PRO A 241 20.79 -11.06 -8.49
C PRO A 241 21.02 -10.53 -7.08
N SER A 242 21.53 -11.38 -6.21
CA SER A 242 22.08 -10.93 -4.93
C SER A 242 22.93 -9.71 -5.24
N ILE A 243 22.65 -8.59 -4.58
CA ILE A 243 23.64 -7.52 -4.46
C ILE A 243 24.80 -8.19 -3.71
N ASN A 244 25.67 -8.85 -4.47
CA ASN A 244 27.01 -9.15 -4.05
C ASN A 244 27.62 -7.77 -3.84
N PHE A 245 27.67 -7.28 -2.61
CA PHE A 245 28.82 -6.47 -2.26
C PHE A 245 30.01 -7.42 -2.38
N PRO A 246 30.90 -7.26 -3.38
CA PRO A 246 32.14 -7.99 -3.32
C PRO A 246 32.89 -7.41 -2.13
N CYS A 247 33.04 -8.21 -1.07
CA CYS A 247 34.13 -8.02 -0.14
C CYS A 247 35.42 -8.32 -0.91
N CYS A 248 36.11 -7.27 -1.34
CA CYS A 248 37.56 -7.15 -1.50
C CYS A 248 37.91 -5.67 -1.34
#